data_AF-A0A419X5F6-F1
#
_entry.id   AF-A0A419X5F6-F1
#
_cell.length_a   1.000
_cell.length_b   1.000
_cell.length_c   1.000
_cell.angle_alpha   90.00
_cell.angle_beta   90.00
_cell.angle_gamma   90.00
#
_symmetry.space_group_name_H-M   'P 1'
#
loop_
_entity.id
_entity.type
_entity.pdbx_description
1 polymer ?
#
loop_
_entity_poly.entity_id
_entity_poly.type
_entity_poly.pdbx_seq_one_letter_code
_entity_poly.pdbx_strand_id
1 'polypeptide(L)'
;MNQPSASGIDLARVALKAARDAARTRGTDAAGGASATTRPARRRTLRTGGRDPIGLGAAFASLVTDRGWETPTAGGGVIDQWADIAPELAGKVAPVHYDPRTGRLDLQPATTAYATQLRLLGRQLVARINGKVGRTVVRDLRVLPPRALAATGSAQSAGHRQVPVRPEAPARTRDDVASPGFHEALAGIRRAAAMTNPTVAAAIARQDAAILRGREPEELFAEVVAVRDHQDQTAARAAAAASSQAIAERLARADKAARSTGTPPTTLSGAA
;
A
#
# COMPACT_ATOMS: atom_id res chain seq x y z
N MET A 1 -13.69 54.40 -6.11
CA MET A 1 -12.58 53.55 -6.60
C MET A 1 -12.91 52.09 -6.29
N ASN A 2 -13.36 51.31 -7.27
CA ASN A 2 -13.65 49.88 -7.10
C ASN A 2 -12.56 49.06 -7.81
N GLN A 3 -11.74 48.33 -7.06
CA GLN A 3 -10.67 47.49 -7.61
C GLN A 3 -11.25 46.11 -7.95
N PRO A 4 -11.10 45.58 -9.18
CA PRO A 4 -11.54 44.22 -9.50
C PRO A 4 -10.58 43.19 -8.89
N SER A 5 -11.08 42.36 -7.97
CA SER A 5 -10.34 41.23 -7.41
C SER A 5 -9.94 40.24 -8.52
N ALA A 6 -8.64 40.03 -8.72
CA ALA A 6 -8.13 39.07 -9.69
C ALA A 6 -8.62 37.66 -9.35
N SER A 7 -9.38 37.05 -10.27
CA SER A 7 -9.91 35.70 -10.14
C SER A 7 -8.79 34.66 -10.06
N GLY A 8 -8.98 33.57 -9.33
CA GLY A 8 -7.99 32.49 -9.19
C GLY A 8 -7.52 31.89 -10.52
N ILE A 9 -8.35 32.00 -11.57
CA ILE A 9 -8.00 31.60 -12.94
C ILE A 9 -6.90 32.51 -13.52
N ASP A 10 -6.94 33.81 -13.22
CA ASP A 10 -5.95 34.76 -13.71
C ASP A 10 -4.61 34.59 -12.98
N LEU A 11 -4.63 34.26 -11.69
CA LEU A 11 -3.42 33.87 -10.95
C LEU A 11 -2.78 32.59 -11.51
N ALA A 12 -3.58 31.59 -11.88
CA ALA A 12 -3.06 30.37 -12.50
C ALA A 12 -2.39 30.63 -13.85
N ARG A 13 -2.96 31.53 -14.67
CA ARG A 13 -2.34 31.93 -15.95
C ARG A 13 -1.04 32.72 -15.74
N VAL A 14 -1.02 33.62 -14.75
CA VAL A 14 0.18 34.39 -14.39
C VAL A 14 1.29 33.46 -13.88
N ALA A 15 0.95 32.50 -13.01
CA ALA A 15 1.90 31.51 -12.49
C ALA A 15 2.46 30.60 -13.60
N LEU A 16 1.61 30.16 -14.54
CA LEU A 16 2.03 29.34 -15.68
C LEU A 16 2.97 30.11 -16.63
N LYS A 17 2.69 31.41 -16.86
CA LYS A 17 3.56 32.28 -17.66
C LYS A 17 4.91 32.48 -16.99
N ALA A 18 4.93 32.79 -15.69
CA ALA A 18 6.15 32.94 -14.91
C ALA A 18 7.01 31.64 -14.89
N ALA A 19 6.37 30.48 -14.77
CA ALA A 19 7.07 29.19 -14.81
C ALA A 19 7.71 28.90 -16.19
N ARG A 20 7.05 29.29 -17.28
CA ARG A 20 7.58 29.14 -18.65
C ARG A 20 8.77 30.07 -18.91
N ASP A 21 8.70 31.31 -18.42
CA ASP A 21 9.81 32.26 -18.55
C ASP A 21 11.03 31.80 -17.74
N ALA A 22 10.84 31.28 -16.53
CA ALA A 22 11.90 30.72 -15.70
C ALA A 22 12.52 29.42 -16.23
N ALA A 23 11.82 28.70 -17.11
CA ALA A 23 12.35 27.53 -17.82
C ALA A 23 13.14 27.95 -19.07
N ARG A 24 12.71 29.01 -19.75
CA ARG A 24 13.40 29.55 -20.93
C ARG A 24 14.75 30.17 -20.56
N THR A 25 14.86 30.85 -19.42
CA THR A 25 16.15 31.38 -18.93
C THR A 25 17.13 30.29 -18.48
N ARG A 26 16.65 29.18 -17.92
CA ARG A 26 17.48 28.02 -17.59
C ARG A 26 17.95 27.22 -18.80
N GLY A 27 17.26 27.34 -19.93
CA GLY A 27 17.60 26.64 -21.17
C GLY A 27 18.84 27.18 -21.87
N THR A 28 19.32 28.39 -21.51
CA THR A 28 20.49 29.02 -22.14
C THR A 28 21.81 28.82 -21.37
N ASP A 29 21.75 28.35 -20.12
CA ASP A 29 22.94 28.23 -19.24
C ASP A 29 23.48 26.79 -19.13
N ALA A 30 22.87 25.82 -19.82
CA ALA A 30 23.23 24.39 -19.73
C ALA A 30 24.18 23.91 -20.85
N ALA A 31 24.84 24.81 -21.57
CA ALA A 31 25.82 24.50 -22.61
C ALA A 31 27.14 25.26 -22.39
N GLY A 32 27.95 24.82 -21.43
CA GLY A 32 29.28 25.41 -21.24
C GLY A 32 30.04 24.93 -19.99
N GLY A 33 30.85 23.87 -20.16
CA GLY A 33 32.20 23.74 -19.61
C GLY A 33 32.50 23.99 -18.12
N ALA A 34 32.83 22.88 -17.44
CA ALA A 34 34.11 22.63 -16.75
C ALA A 34 34.49 23.35 -15.42
N SER A 35 34.64 22.48 -14.40
CA SER A 35 35.86 22.25 -13.60
C SER A 35 36.06 22.91 -12.22
N ALA A 36 36.44 22.02 -11.28
CA ALA A 36 37.35 22.16 -10.14
C ALA A 36 36.86 22.80 -8.83
N THR A 37 36.78 22.00 -7.75
CA THR A 37 37.98 21.75 -6.92
C THR A 37 37.76 20.68 -5.84
N THR A 38 38.86 19.99 -5.56
CA THR A 38 39.13 18.78 -4.78
C THR A 38 39.06 18.96 -3.26
N ARG A 39 38.58 17.94 -2.53
CA ARG A 39 39.35 17.36 -1.40
C ARG A 39 38.94 15.92 -1.03
N PRO A 40 39.89 14.98 -0.88
CA PRO A 40 39.62 13.60 -0.47
C PRO A 40 39.76 13.45 1.05
N ALA A 41 38.91 12.64 1.68
CA ALA A 41 39.13 12.23 3.06
C ALA A 41 38.63 10.81 3.37
N ARG A 42 39.64 9.93 3.53
CA ARG A 42 39.70 8.76 4.41
C ARG A 42 38.70 7.62 4.20
N ARG A 43 39.19 6.61 3.49
CA ARG A 43 38.90 5.20 3.76
C ARG A 43 39.01 4.92 5.25
N ARG A 44 37.91 4.49 5.86
CA ARG A 44 37.90 3.85 7.17
C ARG A 44 37.61 2.36 6.95
N THR A 45 38.67 1.56 6.91
CA THR A 45 38.58 0.10 7.02
C THR A 45 38.20 -0.23 8.46
N LEU A 46 37.01 -0.81 8.68
CA LEU A 46 36.70 -1.47 9.94
C LEU A 46 35.76 -2.66 9.73
N ARG A 47 36.38 -3.83 9.95
CA ARG A 47 35.85 -5.09 10.51
C ARG A 47 34.81 -5.88 9.72
N THR A 48 35.35 -6.94 9.11
CA THR A 48 34.80 -8.29 9.01
C THR A 48 33.85 -8.64 10.17
N GLY A 49 32.56 -8.57 9.91
CA GLY A 49 31.56 -9.45 10.50
C GLY A 49 30.93 -10.22 9.35
N GLY A 50 30.81 -11.54 9.45
CA GLY A 50 30.22 -12.43 8.43
C GLY A 50 28.71 -12.23 8.24
N ARG A 51 28.26 -10.98 8.18
CA ARG A 51 26.89 -10.50 7.94
C ARG A 51 26.89 -9.31 6.99
N ASP A 52 27.87 -9.21 6.09
CA ASP A 52 27.72 -8.31 4.96
C ASP A 52 26.82 -9.00 3.93
N PRO A 53 25.60 -8.46 3.66
CA PRO A 53 24.86 -8.93 2.51
C PRO A 53 25.76 -8.70 1.29
N ILE A 54 25.96 -9.74 0.49
CA ILE A 54 26.58 -9.59 -0.82
C ILE A 54 25.91 -8.39 -1.48
N GLY A 55 26.71 -7.38 -1.83
CA GLY A 55 26.19 -6.16 -2.44
C GLY A 55 25.42 -6.58 -3.68
N LEU A 56 24.09 -6.45 -3.63
CA LEU A 56 23.15 -6.92 -4.64
C LEU A 56 23.74 -6.56 -6.03
N GLY A 57 24.16 -5.31 -6.25
CA GLY A 57 24.82 -4.86 -7.49
C GLY A 57 25.97 -5.73 -8.05
N ALA A 58 26.85 -6.28 -7.21
CA ALA A 58 27.96 -7.14 -7.65
C ALA A 58 27.51 -8.55 -8.04
N ALA A 59 26.43 -9.05 -7.42
CA ALA A 59 25.77 -10.29 -7.85
C ALA A 59 24.96 -10.09 -9.15
N PHE A 60 24.46 -8.88 -9.45
CA PHE A 60 23.71 -8.60 -10.69
C PHE A 60 24.57 -8.48 -11.93
N ALA A 61 25.77 -7.89 -11.83
CA ALA A 61 26.64 -7.74 -12.99
C ALA A 61 27.07 -9.10 -13.57
N SER A 62 27.18 -10.14 -12.74
CA SER A 62 27.58 -11.49 -13.17
C SER A 62 26.45 -12.33 -13.77
N LEU A 63 25.18 -11.92 -13.66
CA LEU A 63 24.00 -12.67 -14.15
C LEU A 63 23.42 -12.11 -15.46
N VAL A 64 24.02 -11.05 -16.01
CA VAL A 64 23.56 -10.37 -17.23
C VAL A 64 23.85 -11.17 -18.52
N THR A 65 24.64 -12.24 -18.46
CA THR A 65 25.18 -12.87 -19.68
C THR A 65 24.41 -14.10 -20.18
N ASP A 66 23.58 -14.76 -19.36
CA ASP A 66 23.00 -16.05 -19.75
C ASP A 66 21.47 -16.08 -19.66
N ARG A 67 20.80 -15.67 -20.74
CA ARG A 67 19.62 -16.34 -21.34
C ARG A 67 18.78 -15.37 -22.14
N GLY A 68 18.73 -15.61 -23.45
CA GLY A 68 17.83 -14.98 -24.40
C GLY A 68 16.37 -15.28 -24.07
N TRP A 69 15.56 -14.23 -24.05
CA TRP A 69 14.11 -14.30 -24.06
C TRP A 69 13.63 -13.38 -25.17
N GLU A 70 13.31 -13.96 -26.33
CA GLU A 70 12.54 -13.29 -27.37
C GLU A 70 11.05 -13.59 -27.15
N THR A 71 10.27 -12.51 -27.02
CA THR A 71 8.80 -12.43 -27.09
C THR A 71 7.95 -13.08 -25.99
N PRO A 72 6.99 -12.29 -25.45
CA PRO A 72 5.68 -12.84 -25.12
C PRO A 72 4.57 -12.16 -25.94
N THR A 73 4.01 -12.94 -26.86
CA THR A 73 2.65 -12.77 -27.39
C THR A 73 1.66 -12.98 -26.25
N ALA A 74 0.69 -12.07 -26.12
CA ALA A 74 -0.57 -12.19 -25.38
C ALA A 74 -0.55 -12.88 -23.99
N GLY A 75 -0.57 -12.08 -22.92
CA GLY A 75 -1.24 -12.47 -21.68
C GLY A 75 -0.40 -12.67 -20.41
N GLY A 76 0.93 -12.63 -20.46
CA GLY A 76 1.79 -12.62 -19.27
C GLY A 76 2.36 -11.22 -19.00
N GLY A 77 1.90 -10.52 -17.98
CA GLY A 77 2.40 -9.20 -17.61
C GLY A 77 3.77 -9.27 -16.92
N VAL A 78 4.42 -8.10 -16.74
CA VAL A 78 5.65 -7.95 -15.92
C VAL A 78 5.47 -8.54 -14.51
N ILE A 79 4.22 -8.58 -14.03
CA ILE A 79 3.84 -9.17 -12.73
C ILE A 79 4.01 -10.70 -12.76
N ASP A 80 3.54 -11.38 -13.80
CA ASP A 80 3.54 -12.85 -13.88
C ASP A 80 4.97 -13.40 -14.03
N GLN A 81 5.82 -12.67 -14.75
CA GLN A 81 7.21 -13.04 -15.01
C GLN A 81 8.20 -12.47 -13.99
N TRP A 82 7.72 -11.90 -12.88
CA TRP A 82 8.58 -11.19 -11.93
C TRP A 82 9.68 -12.06 -11.32
N ALA A 83 9.38 -13.33 -11.03
CA ALA A 83 10.35 -14.28 -10.50
C ALA A 83 11.51 -14.53 -11.49
N ASP A 84 11.25 -14.48 -12.79
CA ASP A 84 12.27 -14.67 -13.84
C ASP A 84 13.04 -13.37 -14.12
N ILE A 85 12.36 -12.22 -14.01
CA ILE A 85 12.96 -10.91 -14.24
C ILE A 85 13.94 -10.57 -13.12
N ALA A 86 13.50 -10.71 -11.86
CA ALA A 86 14.24 -10.34 -10.66
C ALA A 86 14.20 -11.47 -9.60
N PRO A 87 14.83 -12.63 -9.87
CA PRO A 87 14.81 -13.79 -8.96
C PRO A 87 15.37 -13.49 -7.56
N GLU A 88 16.33 -12.56 -7.45
CA GLU A 88 16.90 -12.15 -6.16
C GLU A 88 15.91 -11.39 -5.26
N LEU A 89 14.89 -10.77 -5.87
CA LEU A 89 13.85 -9.98 -5.23
C LEU A 89 12.60 -10.81 -5.00
N ALA A 90 12.46 -11.95 -5.69
CA ALA A 90 11.40 -12.91 -5.44
C ALA A 90 11.38 -13.31 -3.94
N GLY A 91 10.19 -13.31 -3.34
CA GLY A 91 9.99 -13.55 -1.91
C GLY A 91 10.34 -12.37 -0.98
N LYS A 92 11.00 -11.31 -1.47
CA LYS A 92 11.31 -10.09 -0.68
C LYS A 92 10.54 -8.87 -1.17
N VAL A 93 10.17 -8.86 -2.45
CA VAL A 93 9.44 -7.78 -3.11
C VAL A 93 8.41 -8.43 -4.02
N ALA A 94 7.14 -8.05 -3.85
CA ALA A 94 6.05 -8.51 -4.70
C ALA A 94 5.60 -7.38 -5.65
N PRO A 95 5.40 -7.65 -6.95
CA PRO A 95 4.73 -6.74 -7.86
C PRO A 95 3.23 -6.76 -7.56
N VAL A 96 2.65 -5.61 -7.24
CA VAL A 96 1.22 -5.53 -6.87
C VAL A 96 0.37 -5.16 -8.06
N HIS A 97 0.86 -4.20 -8.85
CA HIS A 97 0.08 -3.63 -9.93
C HIS A 97 1.02 -3.09 -11.01
N TYR A 98 0.58 -3.20 -12.26
CA TYR A 98 1.23 -2.64 -13.43
C TYR A 98 0.18 -1.91 -14.25
N ASP A 99 0.45 -0.64 -14.54
CA ASP A 99 -0.37 0.18 -15.42
C ASP A 99 0.28 0.22 -16.82
N PRO A 100 -0.32 -0.44 -17.83
CA PRO A 100 0.23 -0.48 -19.18
C PRO A 100 0.21 0.88 -19.90
N ARG A 101 -0.67 1.81 -19.50
CA ARG A 101 -0.81 3.12 -20.17
C ARG A 101 0.29 4.08 -19.73
N THR A 102 0.60 4.09 -18.44
CA THR A 102 1.67 4.93 -17.88
C THR A 102 3.03 4.23 -17.83
N GLY A 103 3.05 2.90 -17.90
CA GLY A 103 4.26 2.10 -17.69
C GLY A 103 4.72 2.12 -16.23
N ARG A 104 3.81 2.38 -15.27
CA ARG A 104 4.15 2.39 -13.84
C ARG A 104 4.00 0.99 -13.25
N LEU A 105 5.04 0.53 -12.55
CA LEU A 105 5.02 -0.72 -11.79
C LEU A 105 5.08 -0.42 -10.30
N ASP A 106 4.05 -0.88 -9.58
CA ASP A 106 3.91 -0.71 -8.14
C ASP A 106 4.47 -1.95 -7.42
N LEU A 107 5.48 -1.74 -6.57
CA LEU A 107 6.21 -2.79 -5.85
C LEU A 107 5.98 -2.71 -4.34
N GLN A 108 5.74 -3.88 -3.75
CA GLN A 108 5.47 -4.08 -2.33
C GLN A 108 6.65 -4.79 -1.66
N PRO A 109 7.51 -4.07 -0.93
CA PRO A 109 8.63 -4.67 -0.22
C PRO A 109 8.16 -5.35 1.08
N ALA A 110 8.83 -6.45 1.44
CA ALA A 110 8.61 -7.17 2.69
C ALA A 110 9.15 -6.42 3.91
N THR A 111 10.25 -5.67 3.75
CA THR A 111 10.92 -4.94 4.83
C THR A 111 11.26 -3.51 4.44
N THR A 112 11.47 -2.66 5.44
CA THR A 112 11.93 -1.26 5.27
C THR A 112 13.29 -1.19 4.57
N ALA A 113 14.20 -2.12 4.84
CA ALA A 113 15.51 -2.18 4.19
C ALA A 113 15.39 -2.40 2.68
N TYR A 114 14.54 -3.36 2.26
CA TYR A 114 14.27 -3.59 0.82
C TYR A 114 13.55 -2.41 0.18
N ALA A 115 12.65 -1.73 0.90
CA ALA A 115 12.00 -0.52 0.39
C ALA A 115 13.02 0.58 0.07
N THR A 116 14.00 0.81 0.96
CA THR A 116 15.09 1.76 0.73
C THR A 116 15.97 1.32 -0.43
N GLN A 117 16.30 0.03 -0.51
CA GLN A 117 17.12 -0.51 -1.61
C GLN A 117 16.46 -0.33 -2.97
N LEU A 118 15.15 -0.57 -3.09
CA LEU A 118 14.40 -0.34 -4.34
C LEU A 118 14.42 1.12 -4.75
N ARG A 119 14.31 2.05 -3.80
CA ARG A 119 14.36 3.50 -4.09
C ARG A 119 15.74 3.92 -4.60
N LEU A 120 16.81 3.39 -4.00
CA LEU A 120 18.18 3.67 -4.42
C LEU A 120 18.51 3.08 -5.80
N LEU A 121 18.05 1.86 -6.06
CA LEU A 121 18.35 1.11 -7.28
C LEU A 121 17.28 1.24 -8.37
N GLY A 122 16.25 2.06 -8.17
CA GLY A 122 15.05 2.09 -9.01
C GLY A 122 15.36 2.26 -10.50
N ARG A 123 16.26 3.19 -10.86
CA ARG A 123 16.65 3.41 -12.27
C ARG A 123 17.33 2.19 -12.89
N GLN A 124 18.21 1.52 -12.15
CA GLN A 124 18.89 0.31 -12.62
C GLN A 124 17.91 -0.84 -12.77
N LEU A 125 16.95 -0.95 -11.85
CA LEU A 125 15.90 -1.95 -11.90
C LEU A 125 14.98 -1.74 -13.11
N VAL A 126 14.56 -0.51 -13.40
CA VAL A 126 13.80 -0.18 -14.62
C VAL A 126 14.57 -0.57 -15.88
N ALA A 127 15.84 -0.18 -15.99
CA ALA A 127 16.67 -0.51 -17.14
C ALA A 127 16.79 -2.03 -17.34
N ARG A 128 16.96 -2.78 -16.26
CA ARG A 128 17.04 -4.25 -16.31
C ARG A 128 15.71 -4.90 -16.68
N ILE A 129 14.59 -4.45 -16.11
CA ILE A 129 13.26 -4.97 -16.47
C ILE A 129 13.03 -4.78 -17.98
N ASN A 130 13.29 -3.58 -18.49
CA ASN A 130 13.13 -3.29 -19.91
C ASN A 130 14.13 -4.05 -20.79
N GLY A 131 15.36 -4.22 -20.32
CA GLY A 131 16.39 -5.01 -21.02
C GLY A 131 15.99 -6.48 -21.14
N LYS A 132 15.44 -7.08 -20.07
CA LYS A 132 14.96 -8.46 -20.09
C LYS A 132 13.71 -8.66 -20.94
N VAL A 133 12.80 -7.67 -20.95
CA VAL A 133 11.56 -7.75 -21.74
C VAL A 133 11.82 -7.39 -23.22
N GLY A 134 12.99 -6.81 -23.55
CA GLY A 134 13.37 -6.42 -24.92
C GLY A 134 12.66 -5.17 -25.45
N ARG A 135 11.89 -4.48 -24.60
CA ARG A 135 11.13 -3.25 -24.94
C ARG A 135 10.93 -2.38 -23.71
N THR A 136 10.70 -1.08 -23.93
CA THR A 136 10.44 -0.12 -22.86
C THR A 136 8.99 -0.23 -22.35
N VAL A 137 8.75 -1.21 -21.46
CA VAL A 137 7.45 -1.43 -20.81
C VAL A 137 7.31 -0.66 -19.51
N VAL A 138 8.35 -0.63 -18.69
CA VAL A 138 8.34 0.06 -17.39
C VAL A 138 9.04 1.41 -17.55
N ARG A 139 8.35 2.49 -17.21
CA ARG A 139 8.87 3.86 -17.22
C ARG A 139 9.15 4.36 -15.81
N ASP A 140 8.34 3.96 -14.85
CA ASP A 140 8.43 4.42 -13.46
C ASP A 140 8.16 3.29 -12.46
N LEU A 141 8.78 3.39 -11.29
CA LEU A 141 8.62 2.45 -10.18
C LEU A 141 8.06 3.17 -8.95
N ARG A 142 6.92 2.70 -8.47
CA ARG A 142 6.34 3.15 -7.22
C ARG A 142 6.62 2.14 -6.12
N VAL A 143 7.38 2.55 -5.11
CA VAL A 143 7.66 1.72 -3.93
C VAL A 143 6.62 1.98 -2.85
N LEU A 144 5.73 1.03 -2.64
CA LEU A 144 4.70 1.05 -1.59
C LEU A 144 5.31 0.95 -0.19
N PRO A 145 4.61 1.39 0.87
CA PRO A 145 5.05 1.17 2.25
C PRO A 145 5.20 -0.33 2.52
N PRO A 146 6.22 -0.79 3.25
CA PRO A 146 6.49 -2.21 3.41
C PRO A 146 5.35 -2.95 4.11
N ARG A 147 5.10 -4.18 3.68
CA ARG A 147 4.06 -5.07 4.21
C ARG A 147 4.65 -6.48 4.25
N ALA A 148 4.47 -7.17 5.37
CA ALA A 148 4.88 -8.55 5.48
C ALA A 148 4.23 -9.36 4.34
N LEU A 149 5.06 -9.92 3.47
CA LEU A 149 4.61 -10.88 2.48
C LEU A 149 4.28 -12.16 3.24
N ALA A 150 3.10 -12.74 3.00
CA ALA A 150 2.78 -14.03 3.57
C ALA A 150 3.79 -15.04 3.01
N ALA A 151 4.68 -15.55 3.87
CA ALA A 151 5.70 -16.49 3.46
C ALA A 151 5.02 -17.79 2.99
N THR A 152 4.95 -17.99 1.67
CA THR A 152 4.67 -19.31 1.11
C THR A 152 5.90 -20.17 1.35
N GLY A 153 5.85 -21.04 2.36
CA GLY A 153 6.86 -22.09 2.58
C GLY A 153 7.87 -21.81 3.70
N SER A 154 7.40 -21.86 4.94
CA SER A 154 8.16 -22.47 6.04
C SER A 154 7.15 -23.03 7.05
N ALA A 155 6.82 -24.30 6.85
CA ALA A 155 6.12 -25.08 7.85
C ALA A 155 7.11 -25.41 8.97
N GLN A 156 7.22 -24.52 9.95
CA GLN A 156 7.69 -24.81 11.31
C GLN A 156 7.46 -23.60 12.20
N SER A 157 6.24 -23.52 12.74
CA SER A 157 5.99 -23.11 14.13
C SER A 157 4.61 -23.62 14.50
N ALA A 158 4.58 -24.43 15.55
CA ALA A 158 3.43 -25.14 16.03
C ALA A 158 2.27 -24.20 16.40
N GLY A 159 1.05 -24.61 16.05
CA GLY A 159 -0.15 -24.34 16.82
C GLY A 159 -0.66 -22.90 16.90
N HIS A 160 -1.26 -22.39 15.82
CA HIS A 160 -2.57 -21.78 15.98
C HIS A 160 -3.47 -22.25 14.84
N ARG A 161 -4.66 -22.79 15.15
CA ARG A 161 -5.71 -22.98 14.15
C ARG A 161 -6.42 -21.62 14.04
N GLN A 162 -6.12 -20.86 13.00
CA GLN A 162 -6.83 -19.61 12.73
C GLN A 162 -8.27 -19.97 12.34
N VAL A 163 -9.21 -19.70 13.25
CA VAL A 163 -10.65 -19.70 12.95
C VAL A 163 -10.92 -18.47 12.09
N PRO A 164 -11.75 -18.56 11.02
CA PRO A 164 -12.07 -17.39 10.22
C PRO A 164 -12.82 -16.37 11.09
N VAL A 165 -12.14 -15.27 11.44
CA VAL A 165 -12.74 -14.14 12.16
C VAL A 165 -13.59 -13.37 11.15
N ARG A 166 -14.90 -13.53 11.28
CA ARG A 166 -15.90 -12.61 10.73
C ARG A 166 -15.65 -11.24 11.41
N PRO A 167 -15.69 -10.10 10.70
CA PRO A 167 -15.41 -8.81 11.33
C PRO A 167 -16.53 -8.49 12.32
N GLU A 168 -16.35 -8.86 13.57
CA GLU A 168 -17.15 -8.32 14.66
C GLU A 168 -16.77 -6.84 14.80
N ALA A 169 -17.78 -5.98 14.77
CA ALA A 169 -17.63 -4.57 15.12
C ALA A 169 -16.86 -4.47 16.46
N PRO A 170 -16.02 -3.43 16.66
CA PRO A 170 -15.15 -3.36 17.82
C PRO A 170 -15.98 -3.56 19.09
N ALA A 171 -15.76 -4.69 19.76
CA ALA A 171 -16.35 -4.96 21.04
C ALA A 171 -15.86 -3.84 21.95
N ARG A 172 -16.74 -2.88 22.27
CA ARG A 172 -16.51 -1.93 23.35
C ARG A 172 -16.38 -2.79 24.59
N THR A 173 -15.15 -3.14 24.95
CA THR A 173 -14.86 -3.87 26.16
C THR A 173 -15.37 -2.99 27.27
N ARG A 174 -16.43 -3.48 27.92
CA ARG A 174 -16.98 -2.86 29.12
C ARG A 174 -15.82 -2.71 30.11
N ASP A 175 -15.58 -1.50 30.62
CA ASP A 175 -14.39 -1.17 31.44
C ASP A 175 -14.24 -2.13 32.64
N ASP A 176 -15.34 -2.73 33.09
CA ASP A 176 -15.44 -3.75 34.13
C ASP A 176 -14.80 -5.12 33.79
N VAL A 177 -14.53 -5.42 32.52
CA VAL A 177 -13.99 -6.71 32.06
C VAL A 177 -12.47 -6.66 31.83
N ALA A 178 -11.87 -5.48 31.82
CA ALA A 178 -10.45 -5.35 31.56
C ALA A 178 -9.63 -5.77 32.79
N SER A 179 -8.49 -6.44 32.55
CA SER A 179 -7.65 -6.92 33.63
C SER A 179 -7.11 -5.77 34.48
N PRO A 180 -6.87 -5.97 35.80
CA PRO A 180 -6.31 -4.92 36.66
C PRO A 180 -5.00 -4.32 36.13
N GLY A 181 -4.14 -5.14 35.52
CA GLY A 181 -2.90 -4.68 34.88
C GLY A 181 -3.12 -3.82 33.63
N PHE A 182 -4.20 -4.02 32.89
CA PHE A 182 -4.58 -3.15 31.77
C PHE A 182 -4.98 -1.76 32.27
N HIS A 183 -5.76 -1.69 33.35
CA HIS A 183 -6.11 -0.41 33.97
C HIS A 183 -4.89 0.33 34.52
N GLU A 184 -3.95 -0.39 35.12
CA GLU A 184 -2.70 0.19 35.61
C GLU A 184 -1.83 0.74 34.46
N ALA A 185 -1.70 -0.02 33.38
CA ALA A 185 -0.98 0.43 32.19
C ALA A 185 -1.63 1.67 31.56
N LEU A 186 -2.96 1.68 31.44
CA LEU A 186 -3.72 2.81 30.90
C LEU A 186 -3.60 4.05 31.81
N ALA A 187 -3.66 3.87 33.13
CA ALA A 187 -3.44 4.93 34.10
C ALA A 187 -2.00 5.46 34.06
N GLY A 188 -1.01 4.61 33.78
CA GLY A 188 0.38 5.00 33.54
C GLY A 188 0.54 5.88 32.31
N ILE A 189 -0.05 5.48 31.18
CA ILE A 189 -0.04 6.27 29.94
C ILE A 189 -0.74 7.62 30.14
N ARG A 190 -1.89 7.65 30.82
CA ARG A 190 -2.62 8.89 31.14
C ARG A 190 -1.81 9.81 32.06
N ARG A 191 -1.12 9.26 33.08
CA ARG A 191 -0.22 10.04 33.94
C ARG A 191 0.94 10.63 33.16
N ALA A 192 1.58 9.85 32.29
CA ALA A 192 2.65 10.34 31.43
C ALA A 192 2.17 11.48 30.51
N ALA A 193 0.96 11.38 29.96
CA ALA A 193 0.35 12.45 29.18
C ALA A 193 0.09 13.72 30.03
N ALA A 194 -0.39 13.55 31.27
CA ALA A 194 -0.64 14.65 32.20
C ALA A 194 0.65 15.34 32.70
N MET A 195 1.79 14.65 32.70
CA MET A 195 3.10 15.19 33.10
C MET A 195 3.80 16.03 32.01
N THR A 196 3.13 16.27 30.88
CA THR A 196 3.69 17.11 29.81
C THR A 196 3.87 18.56 30.29
N ASN A 197 5.05 19.13 30.05
CA ASN A 197 5.35 20.53 30.40
C ASN A 197 4.31 21.48 29.80
N PRO A 198 3.67 22.37 30.59
CA PRO A 198 2.58 23.23 30.12
C PRO A 198 2.98 24.13 28.94
N THR A 199 4.27 24.51 28.85
CA THR A 199 4.79 25.31 27.75
C THR A 199 4.81 24.53 26.43
N VAL A 200 5.15 23.24 26.49
CA VAL A 200 5.16 22.34 25.32
C VAL A 200 3.74 22.04 24.87
N ALA A 201 2.82 21.78 25.81
CA ALA A 201 1.41 21.58 25.51
C ALA A 201 0.78 22.82 24.84
N ALA A 202 1.08 24.02 25.36
CA ALA A 202 0.61 25.28 24.76
C ALA A 202 1.22 25.53 23.37
N ALA A 203 2.46 25.11 23.11
CA ALA A 203 3.07 25.22 21.79
C ALA A 203 2.39 24.29 20.77
N ILE A 204 2.09 23.06 21.15
CA ILE A 204 1.34 22.10 20.31
C ILE A 204 -0.05 22.66 19.99
N ALA A 205 -0.79 23.15 20.99
CA ALA A 205 -2.12 23.72 20.77
C ALA A 205 -2.10 24.93 19.84
N ARG A 206 -1.08 25.80 19.92
CA ARG A 206 -0.90 26.92 19.00
C ARG A 206 -0.60 26.45 17.57
N GLN A 207 0.21 25.40 17.44
CA GLN A 207 0.52 24.79 16.14
C GLN A 207 -0.74 24.17 15.52
N ASP A 208 -1.51 23.41 16.29
CA ASP A 208 -2.77 22.82 15.84
C ASP A 208 -3.78 23.89 15.43
N ALA A 209 -3.93 24.96 16.22
CA ALA A 209 -4.77 26.11 15.87
C ALA A 209 -4.27 26.86 14.62
N ALA A 210 -2.96 26.87 14.34
CA ALA A 210 -2.41 27.45 13.11
C ALA A 210 -2.69 26.55 11.89
N ILE A 211 -2.58 25.23 12.04
CA ILE A 211 -2.92 24.26 10.99
C ILE A 211 -4.42 24.34 10.66
N LEU A 212 -5.27 24.39 11.68
CA LEU A 212 -6.72 24.47 11.49
C LEU A 212 -7.17 25.81 10.88
N ARG A 213 -6.44 26.92 11.09
CA ARG A 213 -6.72 28.21 10.44
C ARG A 213 -6.53 28.19 8.92
N GLY A 214 -5.68 27.31 8.40
CA GLY A 214 -5.49 27.13 6.96
C GLY A 214 -6.43 26.11 6.33
N ARG A 215 -7.29 25.47 7.13
CA ARG A 215 -8.25 24.47 6.65
C ARG A 215 -9.53 25.18 6.21
N GLU A 216 -9.93 24.95 4.97
CA GLU A 216 -11.22 25.39 4.44
C GLU A 216 -12.37 24.90 5.37
N PRO A 217 -13.43 25.71 5.55
CA PRO A 217 -14.52 25.37 6.47
C PRO A 217 -15.18 24.04 6.08
N GLU A 218 -15.46 23.20 7.07
CA GLU A 218 -15.98 21.83 6.85
C GLU A 218 -17.33 21.81 6.13
N GLU A 219 -18.09 22.92 6.20
CA GLU A 219 -19.37 23.12 5.51
C GLU A 219 -19.25 22.98 3.99
N LEU A 220 -18.11 23.37 3.39
CA LEU A 220 -17.88 23.25 1.95
C LEU A 220 -17.68 21.80 1.50
N PHE A 221 -17.36 20.90 2.42
CA PHE A 221 -17.14 19.47 2.14
C PHE A 221 -18.27 18.59 2.67
N ALA A 222 -19.17 19.15 3.49
CA ALA A 222 -20.26 18.43 4.12
C ALA A 222 -21.17 17.73 3.10
N GLU A 223 -21.44 18.38 1.95
CA GLU A 223 -22.22 17.77 0.86
C GLU A 223 -21.52 16.54 0.27
N VAL A 224 -20.21 16.61 0.02
CA VAL A 224 -19.43 15.50 -0.54
C VAL A 224 -19.35 14.33 0.44
N VAL A 225 -19.18 14.63 1.74
CA VAL A 225 -19.18 13.62 2.80
C VAL A 225 -20.56 12.97 2.92
N ALA A 226 -21.64 13.75 2.92
CA ALA A 226 -23.01 13.23 2.98
C ALA A 226 -23.35 12.33 1.78
N VAL A 227 -22.91 12.71 0.57
CA VAL A 227 -23.07 11.86 -0.63
C VAL A 227 -22.33 10.53 -0.47
N ARG A 228 -21.11 10.55 0.08
CA ARG A 228 -20.33 9.33 0.30
C ARG A 228 -20.93 8.45 1.39
N ASP A 229 -21.35 9.04 2.51
CA ASP A 229 -22.03 8.32 3.57
C ASP A 229 -23.34 7.70 3.08
N HIS A 230 -24.09 8.42 2.23
CA HIS A 230 -25.29 7.89 1.61
C HIS A 230 -24.95 6.72 0.66
N GLN A 231 -23.90 6.83 -0.15
CA GLN A 231 -23.43 5.72 -0.99
C GLN A 231 -23.04 4.50 -0.15
N ASP A 232 -22.27 4.69 0.92
CA ASP A 232 -21.84 3.62 1.80
C ASP A 232 -23.04 2.98 2.53
N GLN A 233 -24.02 3.77 2.97
CA GLN A 233 -25.26 3.28 3.56
C GLN A 233 -26.11 2.49 2.55
N THR A 234 -26.23 2.96 1.32
CA THR A 234 -26.96 2.23 0.27
C THR A 234 -26.27 0.91 -0.08
N ALA A 235 -24.93 0.90 -0.18
CA ALA A 235 -24.15 -0.32 -0.38
C ALA A 235 -24.31 -1.29 0.81
N ALA A 236 -24.30 -0.79 2.05
CA ALA A 236 -24.53 -1.60 3.23
C ALA A 236 -25.94 -2.20 3.27
N ARG A 237 -26.98 -1.44 2.90
CA ARG A 237 -28.36 -1.94 2.77
C ARG A 237 -28.48 -3.00 1.68
N ALA A 238 -27.83 -2.81 0.53
CA ALA A 238 -27.80 -3.79 -0.54
C ALA A 238 -27.07 -5.09 -0.12
N ALA A 239 -25.94 -4.98 0.57
CA ALA A 239 -25.20 -6.12 1.10
C ALA A 239 -26.00 -6.89 2.18
N ALA A 240 -26.73 -6.19 3.04
CA ALA A 240 -27.63 -6.80 4.01
C ALA A 240 -28.78 -7.55 3.32
N ALA A 241 -29.41 -6.93 2.30
CA ALA A 241 -30.46 -7.57 1.52
C ALA A 241 -29.97 -8.83 0.79
N ALA A 242 -28.79 -8.77 0.15
CA ALA A 242 -28.16 -9.92 -0.49
C ALA A 242 -27.84 -11.05 0.50
N SER A 243 -27.39 -10.69 1.72
CA SER A 243 -27.13 -11.67 2.78
C SER A 243 -28.43 -12.34 3.26
N SER A 244 -29.52 -11.59 3.42
CA SER A 244 -30.84 -12.11 3.77
C SER A 244 -31.40 -13.03 2.68
N GLN A 245 -31.24 -12.67 1.40
CA GLN A 245 -31.61 -13.52 0.27
C GLN A 245 -30.83 -14.84 0.27
N ALA A 246 -29.51 -14.79 0.46
CA ALA A 246 -28.68 -16.00 0.53
C ALA A 246 -29.06 -16.92 1.71
N ILE A 247 -29.48 -16.36 2.84
CA ILE A 247 -30.01 -17.14 3.98
C ILE A 247 -31.35 -17.79 3.62
N ALA A 248 -32.27 -17.04 3.01
CA ALA A 248 -33.58 -17.55 2.58
C ALA A 248 -33.44 -18.69 1.55
N GLU A 249 -32.55 -18.55 0.58
CA GLU A 249 -32.25 -19.61 -0.41
C GLU A 249 -31.65 -20.86 0.24
N ARG A 250 -30.81 -20.71 1.25
CA ARG A 250 -30.24 -21.85 1.98
C ARG A 250 -31.32 -22.59 2.77
N LEU A 251 -32.22 -21.86 3.42
CA LEU A 251 -33.37 -22.45 4.13
C LEU A 251 -34.34 -23.13 3.16
N ALA A 252 -34.64 -22.52 2.02
CA ALA A 252 -35.51 -23.11 0.98
C ALA A 252 -34.90 -24.39 0.39
N ARG A 253 -33.58 -24.44 0.17
CA ARG A 253 -32.88 -25.66 -0.27
C ARG A 253 -32.92 -26.76 0.80
N ALA A 254 -32.75 -26.41 2.08
CA ALA A 254 -32.84 -27.36 3.18
C ALA A 254 -34.25 -27.95 3.32
N ASP A 255 -35.30 -27.13 3.20
CA ASP A 255 -36.69 -27.59 3.23
C ASP A 255 -37.03 -28.50 2.03
N LYS A 256 -36.57 -28.14 0.83
CA LYS A 256 -36.73 -28.99 -0.37
C LYS A 256 -36.02 -30.33 -0.21
N ALA A 257 -34.81 -30.35 0.35
CA ALA A 257 -34.07 -31.58 0.64
C ALA A 257 -34.82 -32.45 1.65
N ALA A 258 -35.34 -31.87 2.74
CA ALA A 258 -36.13 -32.59 3.74
C ALA A 258 -37.42 -33.21 3.16
N ARG A 259 -38.10 -32.53 2.23
CA ARG A 259 -39.28 -33.07 1.53
C ARG A 259 -38.95 -34.23 0.59
N SER A 260 -37.77 -34.22 -0.03
CA SER A 260 -37.34 -35.30 -0.95
C SER A 260 -36.92 -36.59 -0.23
N THR A 261 -36.58 -36.51 1.06
CA THR A 261 -36.20 -37.65 1.89
C THR A 261 -37.38 -38.31 2.62
N GLY A 262 -38.63 -37.89 2.34
CA GLY A 262 -39.83 -38.52 2.87
C GLY A 262 -40.10 -39.87 2.19
N THR A 263 -39.65 -40.96 2.82
CA THR A 263 -39.92 -42.36 2.45
C THR A 263 -41.44 -42.65 2.49
N PRO A 264 -42.06 -43.26 1.45
CA PRO A 264 -43.45 -43.70 1.55
C PRO A 264 -43.59 -44.87 2.55
N PRO A 265 -44.74 -45.04 3.22
CA PRO A 265 -44.91 -46.14 4.16
C PRO A 265 -44.84 -47.48 3.42
N THR A 266 -43.85 -48.30 3.78
CA THR A 266 -43.74 -49.69 3.36
C THR A 266 -44.97 -50.45 3.84
N THR A 267 -45.84 -50.81 2.89
CA THR A 267 -46.88 -51.82 3.10
C THR A 267 -46.20 -53.16 3.37
N LEU A 268 -46.24 -53.62 4.62
CA LEU A 268 -45.85 -54.98 4.99
C LEU A 268 -46.87 -55.96 4.38
N SER A 269 -46.42 -56.69 3.36
CA SER A 269 -47.11 -57.80 2.71
C SER A 269 -46.28 -59.07 2.89
N GLY A 270 -46.93 -60.15 3.35
CA GLY A 270 -46.40 -61.52 3.39
C GLY A 270 -46.42 -62.11 4.81
N ALA A 271 -46.85 -63.35 5.06
CA ALA A 271 -47.06 -64.48 4.18
C ALA A 271 -47.98 -65.53 4.85
N ALA A 272 -48.43 -66.46 3.99
CA ALA A 272 -49.29 -67.61 4.23
C ALA A 272 -48.72 -68.66 5.20
#